data_AF-A0A368GWS5-F1
#
_entry.id   AF-A0A368GWS5-F1
#
_cell.length_a   1.000
_cell.length_b   1.000
_cell.length_c   1.000
_cell.angle_alpha   90.00
_cell.angle_beta   90.00
_cell.angle_gamma   90.00
#
_symmetry.space_group_name_H-M   'P 1'
#
loop_
_entity.id
_entity.type
_entity.pdbx_description
1 polymer ?
#
loop_
_entity_poly.entity_id
_entity_poly.type
_entity_poly.pdbx_seq_one_letter_code
_entity_poly.pdbx_strand_id
1 'polypeptide(L)'
;MARKSLGPLGRGVHSFETVLSADQKTNDMMSVDKVFWFLEMAPEMFESPHRIGLEYLGFCLEDEVFRKIMRTPYDLVILDEMFSTAQGSMALKMRKEFGSKVATFTTTDLSSAFSMHRGISRNPVISPNYYTKGYDMQSFDVRDFWGRLKTIRDVIVEQYVINIAANNWLMKAGELLNTSSSYWELFEASYGTFMDFPSRYAYPASYSSSIIHVGEHCQEPNELPSDLREFVEDPSSKGTIYIAFGSIVSWGVSPPEVIAMFFDVLNSLTSYRIIFSYGGPEVKDLKSHVKIVAWAPQNDILSHNKTILFFTHGGLKSIKEGICSNTAMLFLPFFADQPRNALFARELGIAEVIYKKNITREELSFKINAVLTDPSYGLRTQKVSFSSILRRQYLDHVADPLDYGYRWAMRFIKLTDHHKVYYKNRGRLLSWVSFLYLDASVGLSLLCVMISG
;
A
#
# COMPACT_ATOMS: atom_id res chain seq x y z
N MET A 1 -25.88 -2.63 -31.02
CA MET A 1 -24.87 -3.53 -30.42
C MET A 1 -25.28 -3.84 -29.00
N ALA A 2 -25.90 -5.00 -28.78
CA ALA A 2 -26.33 -5.47 -27.47
C ALA A 2 -25.11 -5.99 -26.67
N ARG A 3 -24.91 -5.50 -25.45
CA ARG A 3 -23.88 -6.01 -24.53
C ARG A 3 -24.35 -7.35 -23.96
N LYS A 4 -23.45 -8.35 -24.00
CA LYS A 4 -23.68 -9.70 -23.49
C LYS A 4 -23.82 -9.71 -21.95
N SER A 5 -24.71 -10.57 -21.49
CA SER A 5 -24.99 -10.89 -20.09
C SER A 5 -23.80 -11.57 -19.41
N LEU A 6 -23.36 -11.02 -18.28
CA LEU A 6 -22.47 -11.68 -17.33
C LEU A 6 -23.34 -12.61 -16.47
N GLY A 7 -22.98 -13.89 -16.42
CA GLY A 7 -23.77 -14.99 -15.85
C GLY A 7 -24.12 -14.89 -14.34
N PRO A 8 -24.48 -16.03 -13.71
CA PRO A 8 -25.41 -16.10 -12.57
C PRO A 8 -24.94 -15.50 -11.22
N LEU A 9 -23.80 -14.82 -11.16
CA LEU A 9 -23.35 -14.07 -9.97
C LEU A 9 -23.86 -12.62 -9.93
N GLY A 10 -24.59 -12.18 -10.96
CA GLY A 10 -25.08 -10.80 -11.11
C GLY A 10 -26.60 -10.65 -11.06
N ARG A 11 -27.32 -11.40 -10.21
CA ARG A 11 -28.76 -11.12 -9.96
C ARG A 11 -28.97 -10.55 -8.57
N GLY A 12 -29.54 -9.36 -8.52
CA GLY A 12 -30.44 -8.97 -7.44
C GLY A 12 -29.98 -7.81 -6.59
N VAL A 13 -29.98 -6.60 -7.16
CA VAL A 13 -30.27 -5.39 -6.41
C VAL A 13 -31.10 -4.47 -7.31
N HIS A 14 -32.42 -4.45 -7.10
CA HIS A 14 -33.31 -3.51 -7.78
C HIS A 14 -33.62 -2.25 -6.94
N SER A 15 -33.03 -2.12 -5.75
CA SER A 15 -32.87 -0.86 -5.02
C SER A 15 -31.88 -1.05 -3.85
N PHE A 16 -30.64 -0.59 -3.99
CA PHE A 16 -29.81 -0.22 -2.83
C PHE A 16 -29.29 1.19 -3.13
N GLU A 17 -29.63 2.12 -2.26
CA GLU A 17 -29.03 3.44 -2.25
C GLU A 17 -27.54 3.25 -1.92
N THR A 18 -26.65 3.51 -2.89
CA THR A 18 -25.20 3.52 -2.64
C THR A 18 -24.90 4.60 -1.61
N VAL A 19 -24.24 4.23 -0.51
CA VAL A 19 -24.03 5.16 0.62
C VAL A 19 -22.99 6.25 0.32
N LEU A 20 -22.06 5.99 -0.60
CA LEU A 20 -21.04 6.96 -1.03
C LEU A 20 -21.25 7.34 -2.50
N SER A 21 -21.84 8.51 -2.76
CA SER A 21 -21.91 9.07 -4.12
C SER A 21 -20.59 9.78 -4.47
N ALA A 22 -20.20 9.73 -5.75
CA ALA A 22 -18.95 10.30 -6.24
C ALA A 22 -18.92 11.84 -6.25
N ASP A 23 -20.07 12.50 -6.01
CA ASP A 23 -20.30 13.92 -6.31
C ASP A 23 -20.54 14.80 -5.08
N GLN A 24 -20.01 14.45 -3.90
CA GLN A 24 -20.03 15.39 -2.77
C GLN A 24 -19.06 16.56 -3.04
N LYS A 25 -19.59 17.66 -3.60
CA LYS A 25 -18.92 18.97 -3.61
C LYS A 25 -18.86 19.51 -2.18
N THR A 26 -17.68 19.51 -1.57
CA THR A 26 -17.47 20.17 -0.27
C THR A 26 -16.88 21.56 -0.49
N ASN A 27 -17.32 22.53 0.32
CA ASN A 27 -16.86 23.93 0.27
C ASN A 27 -15.52 24.17 0.99
N ASP A 28 -14.87 23.12 1.52
CA ASP A 28 -13.54 23.21 2.13
C ASP A 28 -12.46 22.61 1.24
N MET A 29 -11.22 23.09 1.40
CA MET A 29 -10.05 22.41 0.86
C MET A 29 -9.99 21.03 1.51
N MET A 30 -10.54 20.02 0.83
CA MET A 30 -10.73 18.66 1.34
C MET A 30 -9.55 18.22 2.22
N SER A 31 -9.80 17.98 3.51
CA SER A 31 -8.79 17.37 4.36
C SER A 31 -8.37 16.02 3.78
N VAL A 32 -7.13 15.59 4.06
CA VAL A 32 -6.59 14.31 3.59
C VAL A 32 -7.51 13.14 3.96
N ASP A 33 -8.16 13.20 5.12
CA ASP A 33 -9.15 12.21 5.54
C ASP A 33 -10.38 12.13 4.61
N LYS A 34 -10.88 13.27 4.13
CA LYS A 34 -12.01 13.30 3.18
C LYS A 34 -11.63 12.68 1.84
N VAL A 35 -10.41 12.93 1.38
CA VAL A 35 -9.89 12.30 0.17
C VAL A 35 -9.94 10.78 0.29
N PHE A 36 -9.54 10.22 1.43
CA PHE A 36 -9.52 8.77 1.64
C PHE A 36 -10.90 8.14 1.70
N TRP A 37 -11.92 8.82 2.24
CA TRP A 37 -13.29 8.29 2.25
C TRP A 37 -13.98 8.41 0.89
N PHE A 38 -13.90 9.59 0.27
CA PHE A 38 -14.81 9.93 -0.84
C PHE A 38 -14.19 9.78 -2.23
N LEU A 39 -12.87 9.91 -2.35
CA LEU A 39 -12.19 9.86 -3.64
C LEU A 39 -11.49 8.52 -3.88
N GLU A 40 -11.29 8.20 -5.15
CA GLU A 40 -10.35 7.16 -5.54
C GLU A 40 -9.05 7.85 -5.94
N MET A 41 -7.92 7.36 -5.44
CA MET A 41 -6.64 7.94 -5.80
C MET A 41 -6.34 7.72 -7.28
N ALA A 42 -5.72 8.73 -7.86
CA ALA A 42 -5.22 8.72 -9.24
C ALA A 42 -3.80 9.30 -9.25
N PRO A 43 -2.98 8.99 -10.27
CA PRO A 43 -1.58 9.41 -10.29
C PRO A 43 -1.38 10.92 -10.11
N GLU A 44 -2.31 11.75 -10.60
CA GLU A 44 -2.28 13.22 -10.51
C GLU A 44 -2.30 13.73 -9.06
N MET A 45 -2.88 12.95 -8.15
CA MET A 45 -2.99 13.33 -6.74
C MET A 45 -1.65 13.18 -6.01
N PHE A 46 -0.68 12.48 -6.61
CA PHE A 46 0.62 12.17 -6.00
C PHE A 46 1.56 13.38 -5.94
N GLU A 47 1.30 14.47 -6.65
CA GLU A 47 2.11 15.69 -6.53
C GLU A 47 1.95 16.37 -5.15
N SER A 48 0.72 16.41 -4.63
CA SER A 48 0.38 17.24 -3.46
C SER A 48 1.16 16.88 -2.19
N PRO A 49 1.43 15.60 -1.85
CA PRO A 49 2.26 15.26 -0.71
C PRO A 49 3.72 15.72 -0.87
N HIS A 50 4.25 15.80 -2.09
CA HIS A 50 5.59 16.30 -2.34
C HIS A 50 5.71 17.80 -2.09
N ARG A 51 4.69 18.59 -2.44
CA ARG A 51 4.60 20.02 -2.09
C ARG A 51 4.53 20.20 -0.57
N ILE A 52 3.69 19.43 0.11
CA ILE A 52 3.58 19.44 1.58
C ILE A 52 4.94 19.12 2.22
N GLY A 53 5.65 18.11 1.70
CA GLY A 53 7.00 17.77 2.17
C GLY A 53 8.01 18.92 2.06
N LEU A 54 7.92 19.74 1.01
CA LEU A 54 8.75 20.95 0.88
C LEU A 54 8.41 21.99 1.96
N GLU A 55 7.13 22.20 2.24
CA GLU A 55 6.69 23.16 3.27
C GLU A 55 7.17 22.72 4.65
N TYR A 56 7.03 21.43 4.99
CA TYR A 56 7.57 20.87 6.23
C TYR A 56 9.09 21.07 6.34
N LEU A 57 9.84 20.83 5.27
CA LEU A 57 11.28 21.10 5.26
C LEU A 57 11.58 22.56 5.59
N GLY A 58 10.86 23.50 4.97
CA GLY A 58 10.99 24.93 5.24
C GLY A 58 10.79 25.28 6.72
N PHE A 59 9.78 24.71 7.37
CA PHE A 59 9.53 24.89 8.80
C PHE A 59 10.64 24.30 9.68
N CYS A 60 11.29 23.22 9.25
CA CYS A 60 12.34 22.57 10.02
C CYS A 60 13.71 23.27 9.95
N LEU A 61 13.95 24.18 9.00
CA LEU A 61 15.29 24.77 8.79
C LEU A 61 15.86 25.51 10.01
N GLU A 62 14.97 26.06 10.84
CA GLU A 62 15.34 26.80 12.05
C GLU A 62 15.38 25.93 13.30
N ASP A 63 14.86 24.71 13.22
CA ASP A 63 14.83 23.78 14.33
C ASP A 63 16.23 23.25 14.65
N GLU A 64 16.61 23.29 15.93
CA GLU A 64 17.96 22.93 16.36
C GLU A 64 18.21 21.42 16.28
N VAL A 65 17.18 20.60 16.48
CA VAL A 65 17.29 19.14 16.30
C VAL A 65 17.52 18.82 14.82
N PHE A 66 16.78 19.48 13.93
CA PHE A 66 16.99 19.36 12.49
C PHE A 66 18.41 19.78 12.07
N ARG A 67 18.90 20.93 12.53
CA ARG A 67 20.26 21.40 12.24
C ARG A 67 21.33 20.44 12.76
N LYS A 68 21.13 19.86 13.95
CA LYS A 68 22.01 18.84 14.51
C LYS A 68 22.04 17.60 13.62
N ILE A 69 20.88 17.13 13.16
CA ILE A 69 20.79 16.00 12.21
C ILE A 69 21.57 16.34 10.94
N MET A 70 21.35 17.50 10.34
CA MET A 70 22.00 17.91 9.09
C MET A 70 23.53 18.09 9.20
N ARG A 71 24.06 18.36 10.39
CA ARG A 71 25.51 18.50 10.64
C ARG A 71 26.19 17.20 11.06
N THR A 72 25.45 16.12 11.23
CA THR A 72 25.99 14.84 11.70
C THR A 72 26.53 14.02 10.52
N PRO A 73 27.81 13.56 10.57
CA PRO A 73 28.39 12.75 9.50
C PRO A 73 27.95 11.29 9.63
N TYR A 74 26.81 10.93 9.03
CA TYR A 74 26.35 9.55 8.99
C TYR A 74 27.13 8.72 7.97
N ASP A 75 27.49 7.48 8.32
CA ASP A 75 28.09 6.54 7.37
C ASP A 75 27.11 6.12 6.26
N LEU A 76 25.83 5.95 6.63
CA LEU A 76 24.74 5.55 5.76
C LEU A 76 23.46 6.31 6.11
N VAL A 77 22.84 6.91 5.09
CA VAL A 77 21.51 7.52 5.15
C VAL A 77 20.54 6.62 4.41
N ILE A 78 19.54 6.11 5.13
CA ILE A 78 18.43 5.34 4.55
C ILE A 78 17.20 6.23 4.61
N LEU A 79 16.56 6.46 3.46
CA LEU A 79 15.36 7.28 3.36
C LEU A 79 14.23 6.50 2.70
N ASP A 80 12.98 6.81 3.05
CA ASP A 80 11.85 6.29 2.30
C ASP A 80 11.84 6.93 0.90
N GLU A 81 11.56 6.16 -0.15
CA GLU A 81 11.42 6.72 -1.49
C GLU A 81 10.06 7.40 -1.70
N MET A 82 9.04 6.93 -0.97
CA MET A 82 7.70 7.49 -1.00
C MET A 82 7.72 8.87 -0.36
N PHE A 83 7.30 9.90 -1.12
CA PHE A 83 7.33 11.30 -0.68
C PHE A 83 8.73 11.83 -0.34
N SER A 84 9.75 11.41 -1.09
CA SER A 84 11.17 11.72 -0.84
C SER A 84 11.61 13.18 -1.05
N THR A 85 10.71 14.17 -1.14
CA THR A 85 11.05 15.60 -1.34
C THR A 85 12.08 16.11 -0.33
N ALA A 86 11.77 16.08 0.96
CA ALA A 86 12.67 16.61 1.98
C ALA A 86 13.86 15.68 2.21
N GLN A 87 13.56 14.42 2.53
CA GLN A 87 14.56 13.39 2.86
C GLN A 87 15.55 13.11 1.73
N GLY A 88 15.14 13.20 0.46
CA GLY A 88 16.00 13.04 -0.71
C GLY A 88 17.05 14.15 -0.80
N SER A 89 16.62 15.41 -0.67
CA SER A 89 17.54 16.56 -0.63
C SER A 89 18.47 16.50 0.58
N MET A 90 17.96 16.09 1.76
CA MET A 90 18.77 15.91 2.96
C MET A 90 19.86 14.85 2.75
N ALA A 91 19.50 13.69 2.18
CA ALA A 91 20.45 12.61 1.94
C ALA A 91 21.53 13.00 0.92
N LEU A 92 21.15 13.71 -0.15
CA LEU A 92 22.10 14.24 -1.14
C LEU A 92 23.02 15.31 -0.56
N LYS A 93 22.49 16.18 0.31
CA LYS A 93 23.28 17.17 1.04
C LYS A 93 24.31 16.50 1.95
N MET A 94 23.90 15.53 2.76
CA MET A 94 24.80 14.78 3.64
C MET A 94 25.86 14.01 2.86
N ARG A 95 25.48 13.40 1.73
CA ARG A 95 26.45 12.77 0.81
C ARG A 95 27.48 13.78 0.30
N LYS A 96 27.04 14.97 -0.12
CA LYS A 96 27.91 16.02 -0.65
C LYS A 96 28.88 16.55 0.42
N GLU A 97 28.42 16.74 1.65
CA GLU A 97 29.23 17.33 2.73
C GLU A 97 30.14 16.31 3.42
N PHE A 98 29.63 15.11 3.68
CA PHE A 98 30.31 14.12 4.54
C PHE A 98 30.71 12.85 3.82
N GLY A 99 30.33 12.68 2.54
CA GLY A 99 30.56 11.43 1.81
C GLY A 99 29.63 10.28 2.24
N SER A 100 28.55 10.58 2.97
CA SER A 100 27.56 9.61 3.42
C SER A 100 27.07 8.72 2.29
N LYS A 101 26.96 7.42 2.56
CA LYS A 101 26.33 6.48 1.64
C LYS A 101 24.82 6.71 1.67
N VAL A 102 24.17 6.49 0.54
CA VAL A 102 22.71 6.66 0.41
C VAL A 102 22.11 5.32 0.02
N ALA A 103 21.03 4.94 0.68
CA ALA A 103 20.16 3.85 0.27
C ALA A 103 18.71 4.32 0.36
N THR A 104 17.84 3.73 -0.45
CA THR A 104 16.40 3.99 -0.33
C THR A 104 15.70 2.84 0.38
N PHE A 105 14.54 3.11 0.93
CA PHE A 105 13.63 2.18 1.57
C PHE A 105 12.27 2.33 0.89
N THR A 106 11.54 1.24 0.70
CA THR A 106 10.18 1.30 0.14
C THR A 106 9.23 0.49 1.00
N THR A 107 8.17 1.16 1.47
CA THR A 107 7.07 0.55 2.24
C THR A 107 5.90 0.13 1.35
N THR A 108 6.08 0.15 0.03
CA THR A 108 5.08 -0.27 -0.95
C THR A 108 5.76 -1.13 -2.01
N ASP A 109 4.98 -1.76 -2.88
CA ASP A 109 5.56 -2.25 -4.13
C ASP A 109 6.06 -1.06 -4.98
N LEU A 110 7.08 -1.28 -5.81
CA LEU A 110 7.81 -0.22 -6.51
C LEU A 110 6.91 0.52 -7.50
N SER A 111 6.88 1.85 -7.45
CA SER A 111 6.17 2.64 -8.46
C SER A 111 6.81 2.47 -9.86
N SER A 112 6.07 2.71 -10.93
CA SER A 112 6.59 2.61 -12.31
C SER A 112 7.67 3.65 -12.56
N ALA A 113 7.51 4.87 -12.00
CA ALA A 113 8.50 5.93 -12.15
C ALA A 113 9.80 5.63 -11.37
N PHE A 114 9.68 5.17 -10.12
CA PHE A 114 10.87 4.84 -9.33
C PHE A 114 11.55 3.56 -9.82
N SER A 115 10.82 2.63 -10.43
CA SER A 115 11.41 1.46 -11.09
C SER A 115 12.32 1.86 -12.27
N MET A 116 11.89 2.83 -13.07
CA MET A 116 12.67 3.35 -14.19
C MET A 116 13.98 3.99 -13.77
N HIS A 117 14.01 4.76 -12.68
CA HIS A 117 15.26 5.34 -12.17
C HIS A 117 16.30 4.28 -11.79
N ARG A 118 15.88 3.02 -11.62
CA ARG A 118 16.74 1.86 -11.39
C ARG A 118 16.99 1.02 -12.64
N GLY A 119 16.43 1.42 -13.78
CA GLY A 119 16.40 0.64 -15.01
C GLY A 119 15.67 -0.69 -14.87
N ILE A 120 14.70 -0.78 -13.95
CA ILE A 120 13.84 -1.95 -13.75
C ILE A 120 12.54 -1.69 -14.50
N SER A 121 12.20 -2.55 -15.45
CA SER A 121 10.94 -2.42 -16.19
C SER A 121 9.82 -3.13 -15.44
N ARG A 122 8.79 -2.37 -15.06
CA ARG A 122 7.47 -2.91 -14.76
C ARG A 122 6.66 -2.83 -16.03
N ASN A 123 6.28 -3.97 -16.59
CA ASN A 123 5.37 -3.98 -17.73
C ASN A 123 3.96 -3.59 -17.22
N PRO A 124 3.42 -2.43 -17.61
CA PRO A 124 2.14 -1.93 -17.08
C PRO A 124 0.95 -2.80 -17.47
N VAL A 125 1.09 -3.64 -18.50
CA VAL A 125 -0.05 -4.42 -19.02
C VAL A 125 -0.22 -5.79 -18.39
N ILE A 126 0.72 -6.23 -17.54
CA ILE A 126 0.66 -7.55 -16.87
C ILE A 126 0.42 -7.44 -15.38
N SER A 127 0.36 -6.22 -14.83
CA SER A 127 0.21 -5.99 -13.39
C SER A 127 -0.66 -4.77 -13.16
N PRO A 128 -1.57 -4.82 -12.17
CA PRO A 128 -2.36 -3.66 -11.78
C PRO A 128 -1.44 -2.50 -11.34
N ASN A 129 -1.76 -1.28 -11.77
CA ASN A 129 -0.97 -0.11 -11.39
C ASN A 129 -1.09 0.16 -9.88
N TYR A 130 -0.10 0.84 -9.29
CA TYR A 130 -0.17 1.37 -7.92
C TYR A 130 -1.49 2.08 -7.60
N TYR A 131 -2.03 2.85 -8.55
CA TYR A 131 -3.29 3.59 -8.44
C TYR A 131 -4.52 2.79 -8.89
N THR A 132 -4.50 1.47 -8.72
CA THR A 132 -5.65 0.61 -9.05
C THR A 132 -6.90 1.12 -8.34
N LYS A 133 -7.97 1.32 -9.09
CA LYS A 133 -9.22 1.83 -8.51
C LYS A 133 -9.98 0.69 -7.85
N GLY A 134 -10.81 1.02 -6.87
CA GLY A 134 -11.58 0.05 -6.12
C GLY A 134 -12.57 -0.72 -7.00
N TYR A 135 -13.05 -0.12 -8.10
CA TYR A 135 -13.86 -0.88 -9.07
C TYR A 135 -13.02 -1.81 -9.96
N ASP A 136 -11.80 -1.43 -10.35
CA ASP A 136 -10.94 -2.29 -11.18
C ASP A 136 -10.45 -3.51 -10.39
N MET A 137 -10.22 -3.34 -9.07
CA MET A 137 -9.81 -4.41 -8.16
C MET A 137 -10.83 -5.56 -8.14
N GLN A 138 -12.10 -5.27 -8.48
CA GLN A 138 -13.16 -6.27 -8.47
C GLN A 138 -13.09 -7.23 -9.66
N SER A 139 -12.50 -6.84 -10.79
CA SER A 139 -12.54 -7.65 -12.03
C SER A 139 -11.32 -7.48 -12.92
N PHE A 140 -10.13 -7.41 -12.33
CA PHE A 140 -8.87 -7.29 -13.09
C PHE A 140 -8.64 -8.51 -14.00
N ASP A 141 -8.40 -8.29 -15.28
CA ASP A 141 -7.99 -9.31 -16.26
C ASP A 141 -6.93 -8.71 -17.19
N VAL A 142 -5.73 -9.30 -17.19
CA VAL A 142 -4.61 -8.88 -18.05
C VAL A 142 -4.91 -9.00 -19.56
N ARG A 143 -5.93 -9.78 -19.94
CA ARG A 143 -6.35 -9.93 -21.34
C ARG A 143 -7.28 -8.82 -21.79
N ASP A 144 -7.88 -8.07 -20.85
CA ASP A 144 -8.75 -6.96 -21.20
C ASP A 144 -7.95 -5.84 -21.87
N PHE A 145 -8.27 -5.58 -23.13
CA PHE A 145 -7.60 -4.55 -23.91
C PHE A 145 -7.80 -3.15 -23.30
N TRP A 146 -9.00 -2.85 -22.80
CA TRP A 146 -9.30 -1.52 -22.27
C TRP A 146 -8.64 -1.27 -20.91
N GLY A 147 -8.61 -2.29 -20.04
CA GLY A 147 -7.83 -2.29 -18.81
C GLY A 147 -6.33 -2.09 -19.07
N ARG A 148 -5.77 -2.76 -20.09
CA ARG A 148 -4.38 -2.55 -20.51
C ARG A 148 -4.11 -1.12 -21.03
N LEU A 149 -5.03 -0.55 -21.82
CA LEU A 149 -4.88 0.83 -22.29
C LEU A 149 -4.93 1.83 -21.14
N LYS A 150 -5.82 1.58 -20.16
CA LYS A 150 -5.95 2.40 -18.96
C LYS A 150 -4.69 2.36 -18.09
N THR A 151 -4.11 1.19 -17.86
CA THR A 151 -2.86 1.04 -17.09
C THR A 151 -1.67 1.71 -17.78
N ILE A 152 -1.58 1.63 -19.12
CA ILE A 152 -0.58 2.39 -19.90
C ILE A 152 -0.76 3.90 -19.68
N ARG A 153 -1.99 4.42 -19.80
CA ARG A 153 -2.28 5.83 -19.52
C ARG A 153 -1.83 6.21 -18.11
N ASP A 154 -2.21 5.43 -17.11
CA ASP A 154 -1.90 5.72 -15.71
C ASP A 154 -0.39 5.74 -15.45
N VAL A 155 0.38 4.86 -16.11
CA VAL A 155 1.84 4.90 -16.06
C VAL A 155 2.39 6.16 -16.73
N ILE A 156 1.87 6.60 -17.88
CA ILE A 156 2.33 7.84 -18.52
C ILE A 156 2.06 9.05 -17.62
N VAL A 157 0.87 9.12 -17.03
CA VAL A 157 0.53 10.19 -16.06
C VAL A 157 1.44 10.12 -14.84
N GLU A 158 1.67 8.93 -14.29
CA GLU A 158 2.62 8.71 -13.19
C GLU A 158 4.03 9.20 -13.54
N GLN A 159 4.54 8.90 -14.74
CA GLN A 159 5.84 9.38 -15.18
C GLN A 159 5.89 10.91 -15.23
N TYR A 160 4.84 11.55 -15.75
CA TYR A 160 4.76 13.01 -15.79
C TYR A 160 4.73 13.60 -14.37
N VAL A 161 3.81 13.12 -13.52
CA VAL A 161 3.63 13.64 -12.17
C VAL A 161 4.90 13.45 -11.34
N ILE A 162 5.53 12.28 -11.37
CA ILE A 162 6.72 12.02 -10.57
C ILE A 162 7.96 12.70 -11.16
N ASN A 163 8.30 12.45 -12.42
CA ASN A 163 9.57 12.94 -12.98
C ASN A 163 9.58 14.45 -13.26
N ILE A 164 8.41 15.09 -13.39
CA ILE A 164 8.31 16.52 -13.64
C ILE A 164 7.82 17.25 -12.39
N ALA A 165 6.55 17.04 -12.00
CA ALA A 165 5.93 17.85 -10.95
C ALA A 165 6.55 17.60 -9.57
N ALA A 166 6.60 16.35 -9.12
CA ALA A 166 7.22 15.97 -7.84
C ALA A 166 8.73 16.23 -7.84
N ASN A 167 9.41 16.02 -8.97
CA ASN A 167 10.84 16.31 -9.09
C ASN A 167 11.14 17.80 -8.91
N ASN A 168 10.28 18.70 -9.40
CA ASN A 168 10.44 20.14 -9.18
C ASN A 168 10.38 20.50 -7.69
N TRP A 169 9.53 19.83 -6.92
CA TRP A 169 9.47 20.04 -5.46
C TRP A 169 10.73 19.53 -4.77
N LEU A 170 11.27 18.38 -5.19
CA LEU A 170 12.57 17.87 -4.73
C LEU A 170 13.72 18.81 -5.09
N MET A 171 13.74 19.41 -6.29
CA MET A 171 14.76 20.40 -6.68
C MET A 171 14.71 21.64 -5.78
N LYS A 172 13.52 22.19 -5.52
CA LYS A 172 13.33 23.31 -4.58
C LYS A 172 13.77 22.97 -3.15
N ALA A 173 13.55 21.73 -2.69
CA ALA A 173 14.05 21.28 -1.40
C ALA A 173 15.58 21.25 -1.35
N GLY A 174 16.24 20.95 -2.47
CA GLY A 174 17.69 21.07 -2.63
C GLY A 174 18.18 22.50 -2.51
N GLU A 175 17.50 23.44 -3.17
CA GLU A 175 17.79 24.88 -3.10
C GLU A 175 17.75 25.37 -1.65
N LEU A 176 16.72 25.00 -0.87
CA LEU A 176 16.62 25.34 0.56
C LEU A 176 17.80 24.82 1.39
N LEU A 177 18.41 23.70 0.98
CA LEU A 177 19.55 23.08 1.66
C LEU A 177 20.89 23.41 1.00
N ASN A 178 20.94 24.30 0.01
CA ASN A 178 22.13 24.62 -0.78
C ASN A 178 22.80 23.37 -1.38
N THR A 179 22.00 22.48 -1.97
CA THR A 179 22.46 21.30 -2.72
C THR A 179 21.68 21.14 -4.03
N SER A 180 22.29 20.43 -4.98
CA SER A 180 21.54 19.90 -6.12
C SER A 180 20.75 18.67 -5.65
N SER A 181 19.50 18.55 -6.09
CA SER A 181 18.69 17.36 -5.84
C SER A 181 17.65 17.14 -6.92
N SER A 182 17.57 15.90 -7.39
CA SER A 182 16.56 15.40 -8.32
C SER A 182 16.40 13.91 -8.08
N TYR A 183 15.33 13.29 -8.59
CA TYR A 183 15.18 11.84 -8.48
C TYR A 183 16.31 11.12 -9.19
N TRP A 184 16.74 11.63 -10.35
CA TRP A 184 17.89 11.09 -11.05
C TRP A 184 19.14 11.09 -10.16
N GLU A 185 19.47 12.21 -9.50
CA GLU A 185 20.60 12.28 -8.58
C GLU A 185 20.43 11.38 -7.36
N LEU A 186 19.23 11.30 -6.80
CA LEU A 186 18.94 10.46 -5.63
C LEU A 186 19.17 8.98 -5.93
N PHE A 187 18.57 8.47 -7.00
CA PHE A 187 18.74 7.08 -7.41
C PHE A 187 20.14 6.82 -8.00
N GLU A 188 20.82 7.85 -8.52
CA GLU A 188 22.22 7.72 -8.92
C GLU A 188 23.20 7.73 -7.71
N ALA A 189 22.86 8.44 -6.66
CA ALA A 189 23.60 8.43 -5.40
C ALA A 189 23.40 7.10 -4.66
N SER A 190 22.17 6.55 -4.70
CA SER A 190 21.78 5.34 -3.99
C SER A 190 22.58 4.10 -4.40
N TYR A 191 22.95 3.28 -3.41
CA TYR A 191 23.60 1.98 -3.61
C TYR A 191 22.59 0.83 -3.77
N GLY A 192 21.36 1.01 -3.31
CA GLY A 192 20.30 0.01 -3.39
C GLY A 192 19.04 0.41 -2.63
N THR A 193 18.06 -0.48 -2.63
CA THR A 193 16.75 -0.26 -2.03
C THR A 193 16.35 -1.40 -1.14
N PHE A 194 16.15 -1.12 0.14
CA PHE A 194 15.49 -2.03 1.05
C PHE A 194 13.98 -2.02 0.78
N MET A 195 13.39 -3.20 0.66
CA MET A 195 11.98 -3.38 0.30
C MET A 195 11.25 -4.11 1.41
N ASP A 196 10.26 -3.43 2.01
CA ASP A 196 9.38 -4.00 3.04
C ASP A 196 8.20 -4.77 2.41
N PHE A 197 7.87 -4.46 1.15
CA PHE A 197 6.79 -5.16 0.47
C PHE A 197 7.18 -6.63 0.18
N PRO A 198 6.33 -7.62 0.53
CA PRO A 198 6.68 -9.03 0.43
C PRO A 198 6.90 -9.47 -1.02
N SER A 199 7.98 -10.22 -1.25
CA SER A 199 8.42 -10.64 -2.57
C SER A 199 7.44 -11.62 -3.24
N ARG A 200 6.66 -12.35 -2.44
CA ARG A 200 5.73 -13.41 -2.89
C ARG A 200 4.25 -13.04 -2.75
N TYR A 201 3.94 -11.77 -2.51
CA TYR A 201 2.55 -11.32 -2.35
C TYR A 201 1.92 -10.76 -3.63
N ALA A 202 2.70 -10.04 -4.45
CA ALA A 202 2.25 -9.57 -5.76
C ALA A 202 2.59 -10.57 -6.86
N TYR A 203 2.11 -10.30 -8.08
CA TYR A 203 2.55 -11.06 -9.26
C TYR A 203 4.07 -11.05 -9.40
N PRO A 204 4.68 -12.16 -9.83
CA PRO A 204 6.12 -12.21 -10.09
C PRO A 204 6.56 -11.08 -11.02
N ALA A 205 7.56 -10.33 -10.58
CA ALA A 205 8.17 -9.25 -11.35
C ALA A 205 9.69 -9.42 -11.39
N SER A 206 10.30 -8.90 -12.45
CA SER A 206 11.76 -8.88 -12.58
C SER A 206 12.33 -7.80 -11.66
N TYR A 207 13.15 -8.21 -10.69
CA TYR A 207 13.92 -7.30 -9.84
C TYR A 207 15.40 -7.35 -10.19
N SER A 208 16.13 -6.27 -9.86
CA SER A 208 17.58 -6.25 -9.96
C SER A 208 18.23 -6.63 -8.62
N SER A 209 19.52 -6.94 -8.64
CA SER A 209 20.31 -7.20 -7.42
C SER A 209 20.44 -5.99 -6.48
N SER A 210 19.97 -4.81 -6.90
CA SER A 210 19.89 -3.60 -6.07
C SER A 210 18.61 -3.51 -5.23
N ILE A 211 17.68 -4.47 -5.34
CA ILE A 211 16.48 -4.57 -4.50
C ILE A 211 16.70 -5.64 -3.43
N ILE A 212 16.55 -5.26 -2.17
CA ILE A 212 16.88 -6.07 -0.99
C ILE A 212 15.60 -6.25 -0.20
N HIS A 213 14.97 -7.42 -0.33
CA HIS A 213 13.77 -7.77 0.43
C HIS A 213 14.12 -7.99 1.90
N VAL A 214 13.50 -7.21 2.78
CA VAL A 214 13.71 -7.25 4.24
C VAL A 214 12.41 -7.29 5.03
N GLY A 215 11.26 -7.18 4.37
CA GLY A 215 9.97 -7.02 5.05
C GLY A 215 9.28 -8.29 5.50
N GLU A 216 9.81 -9.45 5.16
CA GLU A 216 9.14 -10.74 5.36
C GLU A 216 9.47 -11.35 6.75
N HIS A 217 9.05 -10.65 7.81
CA HIS A 217 9.26 -11.05 9.20
C HIS A 217 7.94 -11.07 9.98
N CYS A 218 7.78 -12.07 10.84
CA CYS A 218 6.64 -12.18 11.76
C CYS A 218 7.07 -11.92 13.20
N GLN A 219 6.44 -10.93 13.82
CA GLN A 219 6.68 -10.58 15.22
C GLN A 219 6.01 -11.59 16.15
N GLU A 220 6.74 -12.05 17.17
CA GLU A 220 6.17 -12.89 18.22
C GLU A 220 5.13 -12.11 19.06
N PRO A 221 3.95 -12.68 19.34
CA PRO A 221 2.92 -12.03 20.12
C PRO A 221 3.27 -12.01 21.61
N ASN A 222 2.79 -10.98 22.30
CA ASN A 222 2.76 -10.95 23.76
C ASN A 222 1.46 -11.57 24.29
N GLU A 223 1.38 -11.74 25.61
CA GLU A 223 0.12 -12.11 26.27
C GLU A 223 -0.90 -10.96 26.20
N LEU A 224 -2.16 -11.30 25.94
CA LEU A 224 -3.25 -10.33 25.96
C LEU A 224 -3.46 -9.74 27.37
N PRO A 225 -3.73 -8.43 27.49
CA PRO A 225 -4.26 -7.83 28.70
C PRO A 225 -5.50 -8.58 29.20
N SER A 226 -5.66 -8.70 30.52
CA SER A 226 -6.67 -9.55 31.14
C SER A 226 -8.10 -9.25 30.67
N ASP A 227 -8.44 -7.98 30.47
CA ASP A 227 -9.77 -7.54 30.05
C ASP A 227 -10.09 -7.89 28.57
N LEU A 228 -9.06 -7.95 27.73
CA LEU A 228 -9.18 -8.41 26.34
C LEU A 228 -9.18 -9.93 26.27
N ARG A 229 -8.33 -10.57 27.07
CA ARG A 229 -8.26 -12.03 27.17
C ARG A 229 -9.60 -12.62 27.59
N GLU A 230 -10.20 -12.14 28.68
CA GLU A 230 -11.51 -12.59 29.15
C GLU A 230 -12.60 -12.43 28.07
N PHE A 231 -12.58 -11.29 27.37
CA PHE A 231 -13.53 -11.02 26.29
C PHE A 231 -13.36 -11.95 25.09
N VAL A 232 -12.12 -12.27 24.69
CA VAL A 232 -11.79 -13.12 23.55
C VAL A 232 -11.98 -14.61 23.87
N GLU A 233 -11.72 -15.02 25.12
CA GLU A 233 -11.82 -16.41 25.58
C GLU A 233 -13.25 -16.84 25.94
N ASP A 234 -14.26 -15.98 25.75
CA ASP A 234 -15.65 -16.30 26.04
C ASP A 234 -16.07 -17.65 25.43
N PRO A 235 -16.48 -18.64 26.27
CA PRO A 235 -16.80 -19.98 25.81
C PRO A 235 -18.07 -20.03 24.94
N SER A 236 -18.97 -19.05 25.06
CA SER A 236 -20.19 -18.94 24.24
C SER A 236 -19.89 -18.45 22.81
N SER A 237 -18.68 -17.92 22.57
CA SER A 237 -18.30 -17.34 21.29
C SER A 237 -17.79 -18.39 20.31
N LYS A 238 -18.27 -18.30 19.06
CA LYS A 238 -17.75 -19.09 17.93
C LYS A 238 -16.34 -18.64 17.50
N GLY A 239 -15.95 -17.41 17.86
CA GLY A 239 -14.64 -16.84 17.60
C GLY A 239 -14.64 -15.31 17.70
N THR A 240 -13.49 -14.71 17.49
CA THR A 240 -13.27 -13.27 17.58
C THR A 240 -13.09 -12.67 16.19
N ILE A 241 -13.81 -11.58 15.93
CA ILE A 241 -13.64 -10.70 14.78
C ILE A 241 -12.88 -9.47 15.28
N TYR A 242 -11.70 -9.25 14.74
CA TYR A 242 -10.93 -8.04 15.00
C TYR A 242 -11.07 -7.09 13.82
N ILE A 243 -11.34 -5.81 14.10
CA ILE A 243 -11.57 -4.78 13.09
C ILE A 243 -10.63 -3.61 13.34
N ALA A 244 -9.82 -3.26 12.35
CA ALA A 244 -8.95 -2.09 12.40
C ALA A 244 -8.61 -1.57 11.00
N PHE A 245 -8.91 -0.29 10.74
CA PHE A 245 -8.69 0.35 9.43
C PHE A 245 -7.45 1.26 9.39
N GLY A 246 -6.54 1.08 10.35
CA GLY A 246 -5.34 1.90 10.50
C GLY A 246 -5.62 3.25 11.17
N SER A 247 -4.56 4.04 11.37
CA SER A 247 -4.61 5.34 12.06
C SER A 247 -4.74 6.53 11.11
N ILE A 248 -4.68 6.30 9.81
CA ILE A 248 -4.65 7.33 8.77
C ILE A 248 -6.05 7.64 8.23
N VAL A 249 -6.99 6.69 8.34
CA VAL A 249 -8.39 6.89 7.93
C VAL A 249 -9.21 7.26 9.17
N SER A 250 -9.61 8.52 9.28
CA SER A 250 -10.45 8.98 10.39
C SER A 250 -11.91 8.59 10.23
N TRP A 251 -12.46 7.85 11.20
CA TRP A 251 -13.90 7.55 11.25
C TRP A 251 -14.76 8.78 11.57
N GLY A 252 -14.15 9.83 12.14
CA GLY A 252 -14.80 11.14 12.36
C GLY A 252 -15.29 11.82 11.08
N VAL A 253 -14.73 11.45 9.93
CA VAL A 253 -15.06 12.02 8.61
C VAL A 253 -16.00 11.12 7.79
N SER A 254 -16.18 9.87 8.23
CA SER A 254 -17.05 8.91 7.53
C SER A 254 -18.52 9.36 7.58
N PRO A 255 -19.32 9.07 6.54
CA PRO A 255 -20.74 9.41 6.57
C PRO A 255 -21.47 8.71 7.72
N PRO A 256 -22.39 9.40 8.42
CA PRO A 256 -23.16 8.83 9.51
C PRO A 256 -23.88 7.53 9.13
N GLU A 257 -24.35 7.42 7.89
CA GLU A 257 -25.02 6.25 7.35
C GLU A 257 -24.09 5.04 7.26
N VAL A 258 -22.81 5.26 6.92
CA VAL A 258 -21.79 4.19 6.91
C VAL A 258 -21.54 3.70 8.33
N ILE A 259 -21.40 4.61 9.30
CA ILE A 259 -21.23 4.24 10.72
C ILE A 259 -22.43 3.43 11.20
N ALA A 260 -23.65 3.92 10.98
CA ALA A 260 -24.88 3.26 11.39
C ALA A 260 -25.00 1.86 10.79
N MET A 261 -24.75 1.72 9.49
CA MET A 261 -24.74 0.44 8.79
C MET A 261 -23.70 -0.53 9.37
N PHE A 262 -22.48 -0.08 9.64
CA PHE A 262 -21.44 -0.91 10.25
C PHE A 262 -21.92 -1.45 11.60
N PHE A 263 -22.34 -0.57 12.52
CA PHE A 263 -22.72 -1.01 13.85
C PHE A 263 -23.99 -1.85 13.88
N ASP A 264 -24.94 -1.62 12.96
CA ASP A 264 -26.10 -2.50 12.82
C ASP A 264 -25.70 -3.93 12.40
N VAL A 265 -24.80 -4.06 11.42
CA VAL A 265 -24.27 -5.38 11.03
C VAL A 265 -23.48 -6.02 12.17
N LEU A 266 -22.58 -5.29 12.84
CA LEU A 266 -21.78 -5.83 13.95
C LEU A 266 -22.65 -6.27 15.14
N ASN A 267 -23.70 -5.50 15.46
CA ASN A 267 -24.66 -5.86 16.51
C ASN A 267 -25.47 -7.12 16.18
N SER A 268 -25.67 -7.43 14.89
CA SER A 268 -26.36 -8.67 14.47
C SER A 268 -25.52 -9.94 14.64
N LEU A 269 -24.19 -9.82 14.72
CA LEU A 269 -23.24 -10.94 14.78
C LEU A 269 -23.06 -11.50 16.21
N THR A 270 -24.16 -11.77 16.92
CA THR A 270 -24.20 -12.14 18.35
C THR A 270 -23.46 -13.43 18.71
N SER A 271 -23.13 -14.28 17.73
CA SER A 271 -22.35 -15.51 17.94
C SER A 271 -20.85 -15.28 18.08
N TYR A 272 -20.36 -14.05 17.86
CA TYR A 272 -18.95 -13.72 17.82
C TYR A 272 -18.63 -12.60 18.79
N ARG A 273 -17.36 -12.54 19.23
CA ARG A 273 -16.82 -11.41 19.97
C ARG A 273 -16.18 -10.46 18.98
N ILE A 274 -16.48 -9.18 19.08
CA ILE A 274 -16.00 -8.18 18.11
C ILE A 274 -15.17 -7.15 18.85
N ILE A 275 -13.93 -6.97 18.44
CA ILE A 275 -13.07 -5.88 18.90
C ILE A 275 -12.88 -4.94 17.72
N PHE A 276 -13.34 -3.70 17.85
CA PHE A 276 -13.19 -2.68 16.82
C PHE A 276 -12.30 -1.55 17.34
N SER A 277 -11.08 -1.47 16.80
CA SER A 277 -10.22 -0.30 16.94
C SER A 277 -10.83 0.87 16.15
N TYR A 278 -11.52 1.77 16.84
CA TYR A 278 -12.39 2.78 16.26
C TYR A 278 -12.15 4.15 16.91
N GLY A 279 -11.86 5.15 16.05
CA GLY A 279 -11.69 6.55 16.43
C GLY A 279 -12.68 7.43 15.68
N GLY A 280 -13.96 7.36 16.04
CA GLY A 280 -15.05 8.13 15.43
C GLY A 280 -16.07 8.61 16.45
N PRO A 281 -17.24 9.10 15.99
CA PRO A 281 -18.33 9.57 16.85
C PRO A 281 -18.82 8.52 17.85
N GLU A 282 -19.43 8.98 18.96
CA GLU A 282 -20.01 8.08 19.96
C GLU A 282 -21.12 7.20 19.36
N VAL A 283 -21.15 5.92 19.74
CA VAL A 283 -22.13 4.92 19.29
C VAL A 283 -22.96 4.46 20.49
N LYS A 284 -24.27 4.75 20.47
CA LYS A 284 -25.15 4.60 21.66
C LYS A 284 -25.80 3.22 21.82
N ASP A 285 -25.81 2.39 20.77
CA ASP A 285 -26.51 1.09 20.75
C ASP A 285 -25.58 -0.13 20.68
N LEU A 286 -24.40 -0.05 21.30
CA LEU A 286 -23.42 -1.13 21.27
C LEU A 286 -23.89 -2.34 22.09
N LYS A 287 -23.94 -3.53 21.47
CA LYS A 287 -24.22 -4.78 22.19
C LYS A 287 -23.00 -5.26 22.97
N SER A 288 -23.22 -6.01 24.05
CA SER A 288 -22.16 -6.48 24.96
C SER A 288 -21.11 -7.41 24.32
N HIS A 289 -21.39 -7.99 23.15
CA HIS A 289 -20.43 -8.77 22.36
C HIS A 289 -19.55 -7.93 21.43
N VAL A 290 -19.74 -6.61 21.40
CA VAL A 290 -18.93 -5.67 20.63
C VAL A 290 -18.19 -4.74 21.60
N LYS A 291 -16.86 -4.71 21.49
CA LYS A 291 -15.97 -3.83 22.25
C LYS A 291 -15.33 -2.83 21.30
N ILE A 292 -15.53 -1.54 21.55
CA ILE A 292 -14.83 -0.44 20.86
C ILE A 292 -13.63 -0.03 21.70
N VAL A 293 -12.47 0.13 21.06
CA VAL A 293 -11.24 0.62 21.70
C VAL A 293 -10.56 1.66 20.82
N ALA A 294 -9.89 2.64 21.42
CA ALA A 294 -9.11 3.63 20.67
C ALA A 294 -7.79 3.04 20.13
N TRP A 295 -7.23 2.06 20.86
CA TRP A 295 -6.03 1.33 20.51
C TRP A 295 -6.14 -0.12 20.98
N ALA A 296 -5.58 -1.05 20.22
CA ALA A 296 -5.57 -2.47 20.54
C ALA A 296 -4.19 -3.09 20.28
N PRO A 297 -3.76 -4.08 21.08
CA PRO A 297 -2.56 -4.87 20.78
C PRO A 297 -2.83 -5.80 19.59
N GLN A 298 -2.78 -5.25 18.38
CA GLN A 298 -3.21 -5.89 17.14
C GLN A 298 -2.54 -7.25 16.90
N ASN A 299 -1.21 -7.32 16.99
CA ASN A 299 -0.46 -8.57 16.79
C ASN A 299 -0.91 -9.67 17.78
N ASP A 300 -1.16 -9.30 19.03
CA ASP A 300 -1.53 -10.23 20.11
C ASP A 300 -2.97 -10.73 19.93
N ILE A 301 -3.89 -9.85 19.54
CA ILE A 301 -5.28 -10.22 19.22
C ILE A 301 -5.31 -11.14 18.01
N LEU A 302 -4.61 -10.79 16.93
CA LEU A 302 -4.57 -11.57 15.69
C LEU A 302 -3.96 -12.97 15.92
N SER A 303 -2.89 -13.03 16.72
CA SER A 303 -2.22 -14.30 17.04
C SER A 303 -3.00 -15.17 18.03
N HIS A 304 -4.05 -14.65 18.66
CA HIS A 304 -4.87 -15.42 19.58
C HIS A 304 -5.67 -16.51 18.84
N ASN A 305 -5.72 -17.72 19.38
CA ASN A 305 -6.30 -18.91 18.73
C ASN A 305 -7.81 -18.84 18.45
N LYS A 306 -8.52 -17.87 19.06
CA LYS A 306 -9.95 -17.59 18.88
C LYS A 306 -10.22 -16.56 17.80
N THR A 307 -9.20 -15.81 17.34
CA THR A 307 -9.38 -14.80 16.29
C THR A 307 -9.48 -15.47 14.94
N ILE A 308 -10.63 -15.30 14.29
CA ILE A 308 -11.00 -16.01 13.06
C ILE A 308 -11.17 -15.08 11.86
N LEU A 309 -11.31 -13.78 12.10
CA LEU A 309 -11.46 -12.78 11.05
C LEU A 309 -10.73 -11.49 11.44
N PHE A 310 -9.92 -10.98 10.52
CA PHE A 310 -9.39 -9.63 10.54
C PHE A 310 -10.04 -8.77 9.46
N PHE A 311 -10.88 -7.83 9.87
CA PHE A 311 -11.47 -6.85 8.96
C PHE A 311 -10.62 -5.57 8.96
N THR A 312 -9.94 -5.30 7.84
CA THR A 312 -8.96 -4.22 7.74
C THR A 312 -9.06 -3.46 6.41
N HIS A 313 -8.21 -2.46 6.26
CA HIS A 313 -8.11 -1.60 5.08
C HIS A 313 -7.18 -2.15 3.99
N GLY A 314 -6.44 -3.24 4.25
CA GLY A 314 -5.50 -3.80 3.28
C GLY A 314 -4.19 -3.01 3.14
N GLY A 315 -3.79 -2.26 4.18
CA GLY A 315 -2.46 -1.67 4.26
C GLY A 315 -1.38 -2.73 4.50
N LEU A 316 -0.14 -2.45 4.07
CA LEU A 316 0.97 -3.40 4.08
C LEU A 316 1.16 -4.10 5.44
N LYS A 317 1.21 -3.33 6.54
CA LYS A 317 1.42 -3.91 7.88
C LYS A 317 0.30 -4.86 8.29
N SER A 318 -0.95 -4.49 8.04
CA SER A 318 -2.11 -5.34 8.32
C SER A 318 -2.11 -6.63 7.51
N ILE A 319 -1.68 -6.57 6.24
CA ILE A 319 -1.49 -7.76 5.41
C ILE A 319 -0.44 -8.69 6.02
N LYS A 320 0.72 -8.14 6.40
CA LYS A 320 1.81 -8.91 7.02
C LYS A 320 1.34 -9.60 8.30
N GLU A 321 0.70 -8.86 9.20
CA GLU A 321 0.20 -9.43 10.46
C GLU A 321 -0.87 -10.49 10.23
N GLY A 322 -1.80 -10.29 9.28
CA GLY A 322 -2.80 -11.29 8.93
C GLY A 322 -2.22 -12.58 8.34
N ILE A 323 -1.17 -12.47 7.50
CA ILE A 323 -0.41 -13.62 7.01
C ILE A 323 0.33 -14.31 8.17
N CYS A 324 0.98 -13.54 9.03
CA CYS A 324 1.75 -14.06 10.16
C CYS A 324 0.90 -14.78 11.20
N SER A 325 -0.31 -14.31 11.45
CA SER A 325 -1.26 -14.94 12.38
C SER A 325 -2.10 -16.06 11.73
N ASN A 326 -1.99 -16.25 10.42
CA ASN A 326 -2.88 -17.12 9.61
C ASN A 326 -4.37 -16.79 9.82
N THR A 327 -4.72 -15.51 9.95
CA THR A 327 -6.11 -15.08 10.14
C THR A 327 -6.74 -14.75 8.79
N ALA A 328 -7.96 -15.25 8.54
CA ALA A 328 -8.73 -14.89 7.36
C ALA A 328 -9.00 -13.37 7.35
N MET A 329 -8.94 -12.75 6.18
CA MET A 329 -9.06 -11.30 6.07
C MET A 329 -10.31 -10.88 5.30
N LEU A 330 -10.85 -9.73 5.65
CA LEU A 330 -11.80 -8.98 4.86
C LEU A 330 -11.23 -7.59 4.67
N PHE A 331 -11.21 -7.07 3.45
CA PHE A 331 -10.66 -5.76 3.16
C PHE A 331 -11.74 -4.75 2.76
N LEU A 332 -11.66 -3.56 3.34
CA LEU A 332 -12.31 -2.34 2.85
C LEU A 332 -11.23 -1.31 2.51
N PRO A 333 -10.68 -1.34 1.28
CA PRO A 333 -9.63 -0.41 0.86
C PRO A 333 -10.13 1.02 0.74
N PHE A 334 -9.31 1.97 1.21
CA PHE A 334 -9.63 3.40 1.16
C PHE A 334 -8.82 4.14 0.09
N PHE A 335 -7.50 3.96 0.03
CA PHE A 335 -6.65 4.82 -0.80
C PHE A 335 -5.33 4.17 -1.21
N ALA A 336 -4.59 4.87 -2.07
CA ALA A 336 -3.26 4.52 -2.56
C ALA A 336 -3.18 3.09 -3.10
N ASP A 337 -2.26 2.29 -2.55
CA ASP A 337 -1.98 0.91 -2.94
C ASP A 337 -2.94 -0.11 -2.34
N GLN A 338 -3.80 0.29 -1.39
CA GLN A 338 -4.71 -0.63 -0.69
C GLN A 338 -5.64 -1.39 -1.64
N PRO A 339 -6.27 -0.79 -2.67
CA PRO A 339 -7.10 -1.54 -3.61
C PRO A 339 -6.29 -2.58 -4.40
N ARG A 340 -5.05 -2.24 -4.81
CA ARG A 340 -4.15 -3.18 -5.49
C ARG A 340 -3.76 -4.33 -4.56
N ASN A 341 -3.41 -4.02 -3.32
CA ASN A 341 -3.06 -5.03 -2.33
C ASN A 341 -4.25 -5.95 -2.05
N ALA A 342 -5.48 -5.41 -2.06
CA ALA A 342 -6.68 -6.18 -1.87
C ALA A 342 -7.01 -7.11 -3.05
N LEU A 343 -6.78 -6.66 -4.28
CA LEU A 343 -6.83 -7.51 -5.46
C LEU A 343 -5.89 -8.73 -5.29
N PHE A 344 -4.63 -8.49 -4.90
CA PHE A 344 -3.68 -9.60 -4.70
C PHE A 344 -4.10 -10.55 -3.59
N ALA A 345 -4.56 -10.06 -2.43
CA ALA A 345 -5.06 -10.94 -1.38
C ALA A 345 -6.24 -11.80 -1.83
N ARG A 346 -7.13 -11.24 -2.64
CA ARG A 346 -8.27 -11.98 -3.19
C ARG A 346 -7.85 -13.06 -4.17
N GLU A 347 -6.90 -12.77 -5.05
CA GLU A 347 -6.35 -13.76 -5.99
C GLU A 347 -5.53 -14.84 -5.29
N LEU A 348 -4.84 -14.47 -4.21
CA LEU A 348 -4.20 -15.38 -3.28
C LEU A 348 -5.19 -16.07 -2.34
N GLY A 349 -6.51 -15.88 -2.49
CA GLY A 349 -7.54 -16.56 -1.70
C GLY A 349 -7.44 -16.37 -0.18
N ILE A 350 -6.79 -15.30 0.30
CA ILE A 350 -6.61 -15.01 1.73
C ILE A 350 -7.50 -13.89 2.25
N ALA A 351 -8.16 -13.16 1.34
CA ALA A 351 -9.12 -12.15 1.72
C ALA A 351 -10.30 -12.03 0.77
N GLU A 352 -11.44 -11.65 1.33
CA GLU A 352 -12.51 -11.01 0.57
C GLU A 352 -12.33 -9.50 0.53
N VAL A 353 -12.99 -8.85 -0.44
CA VAL A 353 -12.87 -7.40 -0.64
C VAL A 353 -14.23 -6.76 -0.84
N ILE A 354 -14.45 -5.64 -0.14
CA ILE A 354 -15.61 -4.77 -0.29
C ILE A 354 -15.17 -3.50 -1.01
N TYR A 355 -15.95 -3.08 -2.01
CA TYR A 355 -15.72 -1.79 -2.66
C TYR A 355 -16.45 -0.69 -1.89
N LYS A 356 -15.68 0.22 -1.28
CA LYS A 356 -16.22 1.28 -0.40
C LYS A 356 -17.36 2.08 -1.03
N LYS A 357 -17.31 2.39 -2.34
CA LYS A 357 -18.33 3.25 -2.98
C LYS A 357 -19.67 2.54 -3.21
N ASN A 358 -19.67 1.21 -3.22
CA ASN A 358 -20.88 0.41 -3.41
C ASN A 358 -21.32 -0.32 -2.14
N ILE A 359 -20.72 0.01 -0.99
CA ILE A 359 -21.01 -0.70 0.25
C ILE A 359 -22.48 -0.53 0.64
N THR A 360 -23.15 -1.65 0.88
CA THR A 360 -24.49 -1.71 1.46
C THR A 360 -24.46 -2.60 2.70
N ARG A 361 -25.54 -2.54 3.50
CA ARG A 361 -25.72 -3.39 4.67
C ARG A 361 -25.64 -4.88 4.30
N GLU A 362 -26.26 -5.23 3.18
CA GLU A 362 -26.36 -6.59 2.66
C GLU A 362 -25.01 -7.05 2.12
N GLU A 363 -24.28 -6.22 1.38
CA GLU A 363 -22.92 -6.54 0.93
C GLU A 363 -22.00 -6.77 2.12
N LEU A 364 -22.03 -5.87 3.11
CA LEU A 364 -21.21 -5.98 4.32
C LEU A 364 -21.51 -7.25 5.11
N SER A 365 -22.79 -7.50 5.38
CA SER A 365 -23.23 -8.71 6.10
C SER A 365 -22.89 -9.98 5.31
N PHE A 366 -23.14 -9.99 4.00
CA PHE A 366 -22.82 -11.12 3.13
C PHE A 366 -21.32 -11.42 3.13
N LYS A 367 -20.47 -10.41 2.95
CA LYS A 367 -19.01 -10.59 2.87
C LYS A 367 -18.40 -11.04 4.20
N ILE A 368 -18.86 -10.48 5.32
CA ILE A 368 -18.44 -10.96 6.65
C ILE A 368 -18.86 -12.42 6.83
N ASN A 369 -20.11 -12.77 6.55
CA ASN A 369 -20.59 -14.13 6.68
C ASN A 369 -19.89 -15.10 5.71
N ALA A 370 -19.58 -14.68 4.48
CA ALA A 370 -18.85 -15.50 3.51
C ALA A 370 -17.48 -15.92 4.07
N VAL A 371 -16.68 -14.96 4.57
CA VAL A 371 -15.38 -15.28 5.19
C VAL A 371 -15.54 -16.15 6.45
N LEU A 372 -16.59 -15.90 7.24
CA LEU A 372 -16.86 -16.65 8.46
C LEU A 372 -17.51 -18.02 8.25
N THR A 373 -18.02 -18.36 7.06
CA THR A 373 -18.81 -19.59 6.81
C THR A 373 -18.29 -20.46 5.68
N ASP A 374 -17.56 -19.88 4.71
CA ASP A 374 -16.99 -20.63 3.62
C ASP A 374 -15.67 -21.32 4.08
N PRO A 375 -15.58 -22.66 3.98
CA PRO A 375 -14.36 -23.38 4.28
C PRO A 375 -13.15 -22.96 3.44
N SER A 376 -13.36 -22.36 2.26
CA SER A 376 -12.30 -21.87 1.37
C SER A 376 -11.49 -20.73 2.00
N TYR A 377 -12.14 -19.90 2.83
CA TYR A 377 -11.49 -18.84 3.62
C TYR A 377 -10.94 -19.32 4.97
N GLY A 378 -11.07 -20.62 5.28
CA GLY A 378 -10.41 -21.22 6.43
C GLY A 378 -11.28 -21.47 7.67
N LEU A 379 -12.58 -21.75 7.53
CA LEU A 379 -13.33 -22.29 8.67
C LEU A 379 -12.83 -23.69 9.07
N ARG A 380 -12.04 -23.71 10.16
CA ARG A 380 -11.90 -24.68 11.27
C ARG A 380 -11.74 -26.18 11.04
N THR A 381 -12.01 -26.75 9.87
CA THR A 381 -11.60 -28.14 9.53
C THR A 381 -10.39 -28.18 8.60
N GLN A 382 -9.99 -27.04 7.99
CA GLN A 382 -8.78 -26.87 7.19
C GLN A 382 -7.76 -25.93 7.86
N LYS A 383 -7.40 -26.21 9.11
CA LYS A 383 -6.43 -25.40 9.87
C LYS A 383 -4.99 -25.37 9.30
N VAL A 384 -4.70 -25.87 8.08
CA VAL A 384 -3.30 -26.25 7.75
C VAL A 384 -2.86 -26.18 6.29
N SER A 385 -3.69 -25.87 5.28
CA SER A 385 -3.15 -25.89 3.91
C SER A 385 -2.79 -24.51 3.37
N PHE A 386 -3.73 -23.63 3.03
CA PHE A 386 -3.39 -22.53 2.12
C PHE A 386 -2.78 -21.29 2.78
N SER A 387 -3.40 -20.73 3.83
CA SER A 387 -2.83 -19.60 4.58
C SER A 387 -1.51 -19.97 5.25
N SER A 388 -1.37 -21.21 5.72
CA SER A 388 -0.11 -21.77 6.25
C SER A 388 0.93 -22.03 5.16
N ILE A 389 0.55 -22.43 3.93
CA ILE A 389 1.45 -22.46 2.77
C ILE A 389 1.94 -21.04 2.48
N LEU A 390 1.05 -20.04 2.49
CA LEU A 390 1.43 -18.65 2.24
C LEU A 390 2.31 -18.10 3.36
N ARG A 391 2.02 -18.36 4.64
CA ARG A 391 2.90 -18.01 5.75
C ARG A 391 4.25 -18.73 5.67
N ARG A 392 4.25 -20.01 5.28
CA ARG A 392 5.49 -20.77 5.06
C ARG A 392 6.29 -20.15 3.92
N GLN A 393 5.65 -19.83 2.80
CA GLN A 393 6.29 -19.16 1.67
C GLN A 393 6.76 -17.75 2.05
N TYR A 394 5.99 -17.05 2.86
CA TYR A 394 6.31 -15.73 3.37
C TYR A 394 7.57 -15.77 4.24
N LEU A 395 7.73 -16.79 5.11
CA LEU A 395 8.91 -16.94 5.98
C LEU A 395 10.05 -17.77 5.37
N ASP A 396 9.88 -18.27 4.14
CA ASP A 396 10.85 -19.15 3.49
C ASP A 396 11.98 -18.34 2.86
N HIS A 397 12.91 -17.96 3.73
CA HIS A 397 14.14 -17.24 3.40
C HIS A 397 15.38 -18.07 3.70
N VAL A 398 16.43 -17.80 2.93
CA VAL A 398 17.76 -18.39 3.14
C VAL A 398 18.42 -17.86 4.42
N ALA A 399 18.04 -16.65 4.86
CA ALA A 399 18.54 -16.01 6.08
C ALA A 399 17.44 -15.16 6.71
N ASP A 400 17.56 -14.89 8.01
CA ASP A 400 16.68 -13.97 8.71
C ASP A 400 16.69 -12.57 8.01
N PRO A 401 15.53 -11.93 7.79
CA PRO A 401 15.45 -10.66 7.07
C PRO A 401 16.22 -9.50 7.72
N LEU A 402 16.28 -9.46 9.06
CA LEU A 402 17.00 -8.42 9.78
C LEU A 402 18.52 -8.61 9.62
N ASP A 403 18.99 -9.84 9.80
CA ASP A 403 20.39 -10.20 9.54
C ASP A 403 20.79 -9.93 8.08
N TYR A 404 19.91 -10.24 7.14
CA TYR A 404 20.11 -9.99 5.72
C TYR A 404 20.20 -8.49 5.42
N GLY A 405 19.27 -7.69 5.95
CA GLY A 405 19.27 -6.24 5.84
C GLY A 405 20.52 -5.60 6.44
N TYR A 406 20.91 -6.02 7.65
CA TYR A 406 22.14 -5.57 8.32
C TYR A 406 23.39 -5.83 7.45
N ARG A 407 23.53 -7.04 6.90
CA ARG A 407 24.67 -7.37 6.03
C ARG A 407 24.74 -6.49 4.79
N TRP A 408 23.59 -6.15 4.20
CA TRP A 408 23.52 -5.24 3.06
C TRP A 408 23.84 -3.80 3.44
N ALA A 409 23.36 -3.31 4.59
CA ALA A 409 23.73 -1.98 5.10
C ALA A 409 25.24 -1.87 5.30
N MET A 410 25.85 -2.89 5.95
CA MET A 410 27.31 -2.96 6.11
C MET A 410 28.05 -3.07 4.78
N ARG A 411 27.47 -3.73 3.78
CA ARG A 411 28.02 -3.79 2.43
C ARG A 411 28.03 -2.40 1.80
N PHE A 412 26.92 -1.66 1.85
CA PHE A 412 26.81 -0.31 1.28
C PHE A 412 27.84 0.65 1.87
N ILE A 413 28.08 0.60 3.18
CA ILE A 413 29.10 1.39 3.87
C ILE A 413 30.50 1.14 3.27
N LYS A 414 30.82 -0.12 2.94
CA LYS A 414 32.12 -0.53 2.38
C LYS A 414 32.27 -0.26 0.88
N LEU A 415 31.18 -0.02 0.15
CA LEU A 415 31.23 0.20 -1.29
C LEU A 415 31.77 1.60 -1.62
N THR A 416 32.61 1.66 -2.66
CA THR A 416 33.04 2.93 -3.27
C THR A 416 32.25 3.19 -4.55
N ASP A 417 32.29 4.41 -5.07
CA ASP A 417 31.54 4.78 -6.29
C ASP A 417 31.99 3.99 -7.53
N HIS A 418 33.23 3.49 -7.57
CA HIS A 418 33.70 2.59 -8.63
C HIS A 418 32.92 1.26 -8.69
N HIS A 419 32.41 0.79 -7.55
CA HIS A 419 31.66 -0.47 -7.48
C HIS A 419 30.22 -0.34 -7.99
N LYS A 420 29.72 0.88 -8.22
CA LYS A 420 28.33 1.11 -8.69
C LYS A 420 28.06 0.48 -10.06
N VAL A 421 29.09 0.27 -10.89
CA VAL A 421 28.96 -0.34 -12.22
C VAL A 421 28.40 -1.77 -12.16
N TYR A 422 28.64 -2.50 -11.06
CA TYR A 422 28.20 -3.90 -10.92
C TYR A 422 26.75 -4.08 -10.48
N TYR A 423 26.09 -3.02 -9.99
CA TYR A 423 24.76 -3.11 -9.37
C TYR A 423 23.70 -2.26 -10.06
N LYS A 424 24.09 -1.40 -10.99
CA LYS A 424 23.18 -0.46 -11.65
C LYS A 424 22.88 -0.86 -13.08
N ASN A 425 21.61 -1.06 -13.38
CA ASN A 425 21.15 -1.34 -14.73
C ASN A 425 21.40 -0.16 -15.67
N ARG A 426 21.76 -0.43 -16.92
CA ARG A 426 21.96 0.63 -17.94
C ARG A 426 20.67 1.37 -18.32
N GLY A 427 19.51 0.75 -18.13
CA GLY A 427 18.21 1.37 -18.43
C GLY A 427 17.96 2.68 -17.68
N ARG A 428 18.62 2.89 -16.52
CA ARG A 428 18.55 4.15 -15.75
C ARG A 428 19.08 5.38 -16.49
N LEU A 429 19.85 5.18 -17.56
CA LEU A 429 20.42 6.25 -18.39
C LEU A 429 19.41 6.79 -19.41
N LEU A 430 18.27 6.13 -19.56
CA LEU A 430 17.22 6.54 -20.49
C LEU A 430 16.30 7.58 -19.83
N SER A 431 15.80 8.51 -20.65
CA SER A 431 14.66 9.34 -20.27
C SER A 431 13.40 8.48 -20.17
N TRP A 432 12.37 8.97 -19.47
CA TRP A 432 11.09 8.27 -19.40
C TRP A 432 10.41 8.10 -20.78
N VAL A 433 10.67 9.02 -21.71
CA VAL A 433 10.17 8.96 -23.09
C VAL A 433 10.78 7.76 -23.82
N SER A 434 12.09 7.61 -23.74
CA SER A 434 12.82 6.50 -24.40
C SER A 434 12.63 5.17 -23.68
N PHE A 435 12.55 5.17 -22.35
CA PHE A 435 12.31 3.96 -21.56
C PHE A 435 10.94 3.33 -21.85
N LEU A 436 9.93 4.16 -22.15
CA LEU A 436 8.60 3.73 -22.56
C LEU A 436 8.44 3.56 -24.08
N TYR A 437 9.52 3.69 -24.86
CA TYR A 437 9.52 3.61 -26.34
C TYR A 437 8.58 4.60 -27.03
N LEU A 438 8.26 5.73 -26.41
CA LEU A 438 7.34 6.72 -26.97
C LEU A 438 7.94 7.41 -28.20
N ASP A 439 9.24 7.74 -28.14
CA ASP A 439 10.03 8.27 -29.24
C ASP A 439 10.07 7.33 -30.45
N ALA A 440 10.36 6.05 -30.22
CA ALA A 440 10.36 5.01 -31.25
C ALA A 440 8.98 4.81 -31.87
N SER A 441 7.92 4.83 -31.05
CA SER A 441 6.53 4.66 -31.52
C SER A 441 6.08 5.79 -32.44
N VAL A 442 6.43 7.04 -32.10
CA VAL A 442 6.19 8.21 -32.96
C VAL A 442 6.97 8.09 -34.27
N GLY A 443 8.26 7.73 -34.20
CA GLY A 443 9.10 7.55 -35.39
C GLY A 443 8.55 6.49 -36.36
N LEU A 444 8.13 5.33 -35.84
CA LEU A 444 7.52 4.27 -36.64
C LEU A 444 6.17 4.68 -37.25
N SER A 445 5.35 5.42 -36.50
CA SER A 445 4.05 5.91 -36.99
C SER A 445 4.23 6.89 -38.15
N LEU A 446 5.20 7.81 -38.04
CA LEU A 446 5.56 8.73 -39.12
C LEU A 446 6.09 7.99 -40.35
N LEU A 447 6.93 6.96 -40.14
CA LEU A 447 7.42 6.12 -41.24
C LEU A 447 6.29 5.40 -41.97
N CYS A 448 5.32 4.84 -41.25
CA CYS A 448 4.14 4.22 -41.85
C CYS A 448 3.33 5.20 -42.70
N VAL A 449 3.12 6.43 -42.22
CA VAL A 449 2.44 7.48 -42.99
C VAL A 449 3.21 7.84 -44.26
N MET A 450 4.54 7.95 -44.19
CA MET A 450 5.38 8.24 -45.37
C MET A 450 5.43 7.10 -46.40
N ILE A 451 5.20 5.84 -45.99
CA ILE A 451 5.17 4.69 -46.90
C ILE A 451 3.77 4.49 -47.51
N SER A 452 2.72 4.97 -46.84
CA SER A 452 1.32 4.77 -47.26
C SER A 452 0.71 5.94 -48.01
N GLY A 453 1.37 7.11 -48.04
CA GLY A 453 1.09 8.23 -48.93
C GLY A 453 2.07 8.26 -50.09
#